data_AF-A0A225AVD2-F1
#
_entry.id   AF-A0A225AVD2-F1
#
_cell.length_a   1.000
_cell.length_b   1.000
_cell.length_c   1.000
_cell.angle_alpha   90.00
_cell.angle_beta   90.00
_cell.angle_gamma   90.00
#
_symmetry.space_group_name_H-M   'P 1'
#
loop_
_entity.id
_entity.type
_entity.pdbx_description
1 polymer ?
#
loop_
_entity_poly.entity_id
_entity_poly.type
_entity_poly.pdbx_seq_one_letter_code
_entity_poly.pdbx_strand_id
1 'polypeptide(L)' 'MAQYTTGDCVRYYNSSGVEVSGKIHRILADGSYSITPDGLSSTIIVLENRIIGLA' A
#
# COMPACT_ATOMS: atom_id res chain seq x y z
N MET A 1 -12.70 8.42 -6.79
CA MET A 1 -11.38 9.01 -7.11
C MET A 1 -10.39 8.23 -6.27
N ALA A 2 -9.43 7.52 -6.87
CA ALA A 2 -8.44 6.79 -6.09
C ALA A 2 -7.61 7.82 -5.30
N GLN A 3 -7.51 7.64 -3.98
CA GLN A 3 -6.84 8.61 -3.11
C GLN A 3 -5.32 8.64 -3.30
N TYR A 4 -4.77 7.57 -3.89
CA TYR A 4 -3.34 7.39 -4.14
C TYR A 4 -3.08 6.93 -5.58
N THR A 5 -1.87 7.15 -6.07
CA THR A 5 -1.43 6.82 -7.41
C THR A 5 -0.26 5.83 -7.42
N THR A 6 -0.05 5.15 -8.54
CA THR A 6 1.13 4.29 -8.71
C THR A 6 2.40 5.10 -8.60
N GLY A 7 3.33 4.66 -7.76
CA GLY A 7 4.57 5.37 -7.46
C GLY A 7 4.58 6.05 -6.10
N ASP A 8 3.42 6.29 -5.49
CA ASP A 8 3.34 6.87 -4.15
C ASP A 8 3.88 5.91 -3.09
N CYS A 9 4.64 6.46 -2.14
CA CYS A 9 4.99 5.76 -0.92
C CYS A 9 3.91 6.01 0.13
N VAL A 10 3.38 4.94 0.70
CA VAL A 10 2.27 4.99 1.67
C VAL A 10 2.64 4.23 2.94
N ARG A 11 2.02 4.62 4.04
CA ARG A 11 2.05 3.91 5.32
C ARG A 11 0.76 3.15 5.52
N TYR A 12 0.84 1.92 5.99
CA TYR A 12 -0.31 1.05 6.22
C TYR A 12 -0.04 0.10 7.39
N TYR A 13 -1.10 -0.44 8.00
CA TYR A 13 -0.96 -1.49 8.99
C TYR A 13 -0.95 -2.87 8.33
N ASN A 14 0.09 -3.67 8.62
CA ASN A 14 0.12 -5.07 8.20
C ASN A 14 -0.85 -5.93 9.02
N SER A 15 -0.95 -7.23 8.70
CA SER A 15 -1.80 -8.19 9.41
C SER A 15 -1.48 -8.34 10.90
N SER A 16 -0.26 -7.99 11.32
CA SER A 16 0.18 -7.99 12.72
C SER A 16 -0.12 -6.66 13.44
N GLY A 17 -0.75 -5.69 12.78
CA GLY A 17 -1.02 -4.36 13.33
C GLY A 17 0.21 -3.45 13.41
N VAL A 18 1.31 -3.81 12.76
CA VAL A 18 2.54 -3.02 12.71
C VAL A 18 2.43 -2.03 11.55
N GLU A 19 2.77 -0.77 11.81
CA GLU A 19 2.89 0.25 10.76
C GLU A 19 4.09 -0.06 9.88
N VAL A 20 3.85 -0.12 8.58
CA VAL A 20 4.87 -0.38 7.57
C VAL A 20 4.71 0.63 6.45
N SER A 21 5.81 0.98 5.80
CA SER A 21 5.81 1.76 4.57
C SER A 21 6.03 0.89 3.35
N GLY A 22 5.54 1.34 2.21
CA GLY A 22 5.81 0.71 0.93
C GLY A 22 5.35 1.56 -0.24
N LYS A 23 5.81 1.18 -1.43
CA LYS A 23 5.51 1.87 -2.69
C LYS A 23 4.37 1.20 -3.44
N ILE A 24 3.36 1.97 -3.85
CA ILE A 24 2.28 1.48 -4.71
C ILE A 24 2.86 1.15 -6.07
N HIS A 25 2.82 -0.13 -6.43
CA HIS A 25 3.25 -0.62 -7.74
C HIS A 25 2.10 -0.62 -8.75
N ARG A 26 0.89 -0.97 -8.29
CA ARG A 26 -0.30 -1.08 -9.15
C ARG A 26 -1.58 -0.84 -8.35
N ILE A 27 -2.57 -0.21 -8.98
CA ILE A 27 -3.94 -0.13 -8.46
C ILE A 27 -4.77 -1.18 -9.21
N LEU A 28 -5.46 -2.03 -8.46
CA LEU A 28 -6.30 -3.10 -8.98
C LEU A 28 -7.71 -2.56 -9.31
N ALA A 29 -8.44 -3.29 -10.16
CA ALA A 29 -9.77 -2.87 -10.63
C ALA A 29 -10.84 -2.83 -9.52
N ASP A 30 -10.63 -3.58 -8.44
CA ASP A 30 -11.47 -3.61 -7.23
C ASP A 30 -11.17 -2.45 -6.27
N GLY A 31 -10.18 -1.59 -6.58
CA GLY A 31 -9.75 -0.48 -5.73
C GLY A 31 -8.68 -0.86 -4.70
N SER A 32 -8.19 -2.09 -4.72
CA SER A 32 -7.07 -2.53 -3.87
C SER A 32 -5.72 -2.05 -4.42
N TYR A 33 -4.74 -1.86 -3.55
CA TYR A 33 -3.41 -1.39 -3.90
C TYR A 33 -2.39 -2.53 -3.79
N SER A 34 -1.65 -2.79 -4.87
CA SER A 34 -0.47 -3.64 -4.86
C SER A 34 0.73 -2.81 -4.42
N ILE A 35 1.25 -3.11 -3.24
CA ILE A 35 2.31 -2.34 -2.58
C ILE A 35 3.55 -3.22 -2.42
N THR A 36 4.73 -2.69 -2.76
CA THR A 36 6.02 -3.28 -2.40
C THR A 36 6.47 -2.65 -1.07
N PRO A 37 6.49 -3.40 0.05
CA PRO A 37 6.95 -2.89 1.33
C PRO A 37 8.44 -2.55 1.29
N ASP A 38 8.86 -1.53 2.03
CA ASP A 38 10.28 -1.18 2.14
C ASP A 38 11.10 -2.35 2.72
N GLY A 39 12.20 -2.69 2.04
CA GLY A 39 13.07 -3.81 2.43
C GLY A 39 12.57 -5.20 2.01
N LEU A 40 11.42 -5.31 1.34
CA LEU A 40 10.92 -6.57 0.78
C LEU A 40 10.89 -6.51 -0.75
N SER A 41 11.17 -7.64 -1.40
CA SER A 41 11.11 -7.78 -2.86
C SER A 41 9.72 -8.19 -3.38
N SER A 42 8.84 -8.61 -2.48
CA SER A 42 7.51 -9.12 -2.81
C SER A 42 6.45 -8.04 -2.65
N THR A 43 5.47 -8.03 -3.55
CA THR A 43 4.29 -7.17 -3.41
C THR A 43 3.24 -7.84 -2.53
N ILE A 44 2.45 -7.01 -1.86
CA ILE A 44 1.26 -7.41 -1.11
C ILE A 44 0.06 -6.62 -1.60
N ILE A 45 -1.14 -7.12 -1.32
CA ILE A 45 -2.39 -6.41 -1.62
C ILE A 45 -2.91 -5.76 -0.34
N VAL A 46 -3.15 -4.46 -0.40
CA VAL A 46 -3.63 -3.65 0.72
C VAL A 46 -4.90 -2.91 0.29
N LEU A 47 -5.94 -3.00 1.12
CA LEU A 47 -7.19 -2.27 0.92
C LEU A 47 -6.98 -0.79 1.26
N GLU A 48 -7.70 0.11 0.58
CA GLU A 48 -7.62 1.56 0.82
C GLU A 48 -7.80 1.92 2.30
N ASN A 49 -8.75 1.26 2.98
CA ASN A 49 -9.06 1.51 4.39
C ASN A 49 -7.95 1.08 5.38
N ARG A 50 -6.89 0.41 4.90
CA ARG A 50 -5.71 0.07 5.71
C ARG A 50 -4.55 1.03 5.52
N ILE A 51 -4.63 1.91 4.51
CA ILE A 51 -3.65 2.95 4.28
C ILE A 51 -3.93 4.10 5.27
N ILE A 52 -2.90 4.45 6.03
CA ILE A 52 -2.93 5.50 7.04
C ILE A 52 -2.71 6.87 6.37
N GLY A 53 -1.87 6.91 5.34
CA GLY A 53 -1.57 8.09 4.55
C GLY A 53 -0.28 7.94 3.74
N LEU A 54 0.18 9.04 3.14
CA LEU A 54 1.49 9.09 2.47
C LEU A 54 2.64 8.94 3.49
N ALA A 55 3.70 8.26 3.08
CA ALA A 55 4.92 8.08 3.86
C ALA A 55 5.80 9.34 3.88
#